data_AF-A0A7C5R0C0-F1
#
_entry.id   AF-A0A7C5R0C0-F1
#
_cell.length_a   1.000
_cell.length_b   1.000
_cell.length_c   1.000
_cell.angle_alpha   90.00
_cell.angle_beta   90.00
_cell.angle_gamma   90.00
#
_symmetry.space_group_name_H-M   'P 1'
#
loop_
_entity.id
_entity.type
_entity.pdbx_description
1 polymer ?
#
loop_
_entity_poly.entity_id
_entity_poly.type
_entity_poly.pdbx_seq_one_letter_code
_entity_poly.pdbx_strand_id
1 'polypeptide(L)'
;MNEFTPYDRVARILHWTIAILILALLTIGFLMGNIPDEQLSRKIFVYNMHKSFGLTVLVLSLFRLLWRLTHKAPSLPSSMKKWEIGISHLTHFLFYAFMIVMPLVGWALV
;
A
#
# COMPACT_ATOMS: atom_id res chain seq x y z
N MET A 1 -26.99 22.13 -4.40
CA MET A 1 -27.08 20.66 -4.27
C MET A 1 -25.65 20.14 -4.19
N ASN A 2 -25.26 19.51 -3.07
CA ASN A 2 -23.90 19.02 -2.90
C ASN A 2 -23.73 17.74 -3.72
N GLU A 3 -23.17 17.86 -4.92
CA GLU A 3 -22.75 16.74 -5.77
C GLU A 3 -21.50 16.08 -5.15
N PHE A 4 -21.67 15.39 -4.01
CA PHE A 4 -20.61 14.53 -3.48
C PHE A 4 -20.51 13.30 -4.37
N THR A 5 -19.59 13.35 -5.35
CA THR A 5 -19.25 12.18 -6.14
C THR A 5 -18.44 11.22 -5.26
N PRO A 6 -18.99 10.04 -4.87
CA PRO A 6 -18.25 9.11 -4.06
C PRO A 6 -17.08 8.52 -4.86
N TYR A 7 -16.04 8.06 -4.16
CA TYR A 7 -14.99 7.28 -4.80
C TYR A 7 -15.59 6.06 -5.50
N ASP A 8 -15.06 5.79 -6.69
CA ASP A 8 -15.42 4.63 -7.49
C ASP A 8 -15.29 3.32 -6.66
N ARG A 9 -16.18 2.34 -6.93
CA ARG A 9 -16.21 1.08 -6.19
C ARG A 9 -14.89 0.33 -6.31
N VAL A 10 -14.28 0.28 -7.49
CA VAL A 10 -13.00 -0.38 -7.75
C VAL A 10 -11.89 0.31 -6.94
N ALA A 11 -11.88 1.64 -6.93
CA ALA A 11 -10.89 2.41 -6.15
C ALA A 11 -10.97 2.11 -4.64
N ARG A 12 -12.18 1.97 -4.09
CA ARG A 12 -12.38 1.63 -2.66
C ARG A 12 -11.95 0.21 -2.34
N ILE A 13 -12.31 -0.76 -3.19
CA ILE A 13 -11.92 -2.16 -3.00
C ILE A 13 -10.39 -2.28 -3.06
N LEU A 14 -9.75 -1.74 -4.10
CA LEU A 14 -8.29 -1.75 -4.22
C LEU A 14 -7.61 -1.11 -3.00
N HIS A 15 -8.13 0.02 -2.52
CA HIS A 15 -7.56 0.70 -1.36
C HIS A 15 -7.59 -0.18 -0.10
N TRP A 16 -8.75 -0.75 0.24
CA TRP A 16 -8.89 -1.56 1.45
C TRP A 16 -8.17 -2.90 1.34
N THR A 17 -8.15 -3.54 0.17
CA THR A 17 -7.36 -4.74 -0.07
C THR A 17 -5.87 -4.47 0.16
N ILE A 18 -5.33 -3.40 -0.42
CA ILE A 18 -3.92 -3.03 -0.22
C ILE A 18 -3.64 -2.70 1.24
N ALA A 19 -4.53 -1.95 1.91
CA ALA A 19 -4.36 -1.59 3.31
C ALA A 19 -4.28 -2.84 4.22
N ILE A 20 -5.17 -3.82 4.03
CA ILE A 20 -5.15 -5.08 4.79
C ILE A 20 -3.86 -5.87 4.52
N LEU A 21 -3.42 -5.94 3.25
CA LEU A 21 -2.18 -6.63 2.90
C LEU A 21 -0.94 -5.96 3.50
N ILE A 22 -0.91 -4.62 3.56
CA ILE A 22 0.18 -3.88 4.22
C ILE A 22 0.20 -4.18 5.72
N LEU A 23 -0.96 -4.20 6.39
CA LEU A 23 -1.02 -4.56 7.82
C LEU A 23 -0.55 -6.01 8.07
N ALA A 24 -0.91 -6.94 7.18
CA ALA A 24 -0.40 -8.30 7.21
C ALA A 24 1.12 -8.34 7.02
N LEU A 25 1.66 -7.61 6.05
CA LEU A 25 3.11 -7.51 5.80
C LEU A 25 3.88 -6.94 6.98
N LEU A 26 3.35 -5.89 7.63
CA LEU A 26 3.95 -5.32 8.84
C LEU A 26 4.00 -6.37 9.95
N THR A 27 2.88 -7.05 10.21
CA THR A 27 2.80 -8.12 11.21
C THR A 27 3.80 -9.25 10.92
N ILE A 28 3.84 -9.73 9.67
CA ILE A 28 4.77 -10.77 9.24
C ILE A 28 6.23 -10.30 9.37
N GLY A 29 6.52 -9.05 8.99
CA GLY A 29 7.85 -8.47 9.10
C GLY A 29 8.36 -8.41 10.54
N PHE A 30 7.50 -8.02 11.48
CA PHE A 30 7.84 -8.07 12.91
C PHE A 30 8.04 -9.52 13.40
N LEU A 31 7.26 -10.48 12.91
CA LEU A 31 7.44 -11.89 13.27
C LEU A 31 8.76 -12.47 12.73
N MET A 32 9.18 -12.11 11.52
CA MET A 32 10.41 -12.62 10.89
C MET A 32 11.66 -12.41 11.73
N GLY A 33 11.77 -11.29 12.44
CA GLY A 33 12.90 -10.97 13.32
C GLY A 33 12.91 -11.72 14.65
N ASN A 34 11.79 -12.31 15.05
CA ASN A 34 11.61 -12.99 16.33
C ASN A 34 11.62 -14.53 16.23
N ILE A 35 11.85 -15.09 15.02
CA ILE A 35 11.90 -16.54 14.83
C ILE A 35 13.32 -17.05 15.15
N PRO A 36 13.48 -17.97 16.12
CA PRO A 36 14.78 -18.59 16.43
C PRO A 36 15.40 -19.31 15.23
N ASP A 37 16.72 -19.29 15.12
CA ASP A 37 17.45 -19.89 13.99
C ASP A 37 17.31 -21.42 13.91
N GLU A 38 17.06 -22.07 15.04
CA GLU A 38 16.71 -23.50 15.15
C GLU A 38 15.40 -23.87 14.44
N GLN A 39 14.51 -22.90 14.17
CA GLN A 39 13.23 -23.10 13.45
C GLN A 39 13.34 -22.74 11.97
N LEU A 40 14.37 -23.25 11.28
CA LEU A 40 14.68 -22.88 9.89
C LEU A 40 13.50 -23.02 8.93
N SER A 41 12.75 -24.12 8.97
CA SER A 41 11.60 -24.35 8.08
C SER A 41 10.51 -23.30 8.26
N ARG A 42 10.23 -22.89 9.51
CA ARG A 42 9.27 -21.83 9.83
C ARG A 42 9.79 -20.48 9.36
N LYS A 43 11.07 -20.19 9.56
CA LYS A 43 11.71 -18.95 9.11
C LYS A 43 11.59 -18.82 7.59
N ILE A 44 11.96 -19.85 6.83
CA ILE A 44 11.83 -19.87 5.37
C ILE A 44 10.38 -19.64 4.94
N PHE A 45 9.43 -20.34 5.56
CA PHE A 45 8.01 -20.20 5.24
C PHE A 45 7.51 -18.76 5.43
N VAL A 46 7.79 -18.15 6.58
CA VAL A 46 7.35 -16.79 6.91
C VAL A 46 8.02 -15.77 5.97
N TYR A 47 9.30 -15.94 5.66
CA TYR A 47 10.01 -15.08 4.69
C TYR A 47 9.39 -15.19 3.29
N ASN A 48 9.07 -16.40 2.82
CA ASN A 48 8.42 -16.60 1.53
C ASN A 48 7.02 -15.97 1.49
N MET A 49 6.25 -16.07 2.57
CA MET A 49 4.96 -15.38 2.68
C MET A 49 5.13 -13.86 2.59
N HIS A 50 6.11 -13.29 3.30
CA HIS A 50 6.38 -11.85 3.25
C HIS A 50 6.74 -11.39 1.83
N LYS A 51 7.62 -12.12 1.13
CA LYS A 51 8.00 -11.81 -0.26
C LYS A 51 6.81 -11.88 -1.21
N SER A 52 6.01 -12.95 -1.12
CA SER A 52 4.84 -13.15 -1.97
C SER A 52 3.78 -12.05 -1.78
N PHE A 53 3.49 -11.70 -0.53
CA PHE A 53 2.53 -10.63 -0.23
C PHE A 53 3.09 -9.26 -0.63
N GLY A 54 4.39 -9.02 -0.46
CA GLY A 54 5.06 -7.79 -0.90
C GLY A 54 4.94 -7.59 -2.41
N LEU A 55 5.17 -8.64 -3.20
CA LEU A 55 5.00 -8.61 -4.65
C LEU A 55 3.53 -8.38 -5.05
N THR A 56 2.59 -9.01 -4.33
CA THR A 56 1.15 -8.81 -4.56
C THR A 56 0.75 -7.36 -4.32
N VAL A 57 1.21 -6.75 -3.22
CA VAL A 57 0.98 -5.34 -2.92
C VAL A 57 1.58 -4.42 -3.98
N LEU A 58 2.78 -4.72 -4.48
CA LEU A 58 3.41 -3.95 -5.57
C LEU A 58 2.50 -3.93 -6.80
N VAL A 59 2.07 -5.12 -7.27
CA VAL A 59 1.21 -5.24 -8.46
C VAL A 59 -0.11 -4.50 -8.25
N LEU A 60 -0.80 -4.73 -7.13
CA LEU A 60 -2.06 -4.03 -6.83
C LEU A 60 -1.89 -2.52 -6.70
N SER A 61 -0.76 -2.05 -6.16
CA SER A 61 -0.46 -0.62 -6.02
C SER A 61 -0.22 0.04 -7.38
N LEU A 62 0.43 -0.66 -8.32
CA LEU A 62 0.58 -0.20 -9.70
C LEU A 62 -0.78 -0.12 -10.41
N PHE A 63 -1.64 -1.13 -10.25
CA PHE A 63 -3.01 -1.09 -10.76
C PHE A 63 -3.81 0.08 -10.15
N ARG A 64 -3.71 0.29 -8.84
CA ARG A 64 -4.36 1.42 -8.16
C ARG A 64 -3.84 2.77 -8.66
N LEU A 65 -2.53 2.89 -8.89
CA LEU A 65 -1.94 4.10 -9.44
C LEU A 65 -2.46 4.36 -10.86
N LEU A 66 -2.46 3.34 -11.72
CA LEU A 66 -3.04 3.44 -13.06
C LEU A 66 -4.51 3.85 -13.01
N TRP A 67 -5.30 3.25 -12.12
CA TRP A 67 -6.71 3.59 -11.93
C TRP A 67 -6.90 5.06 -11.49
N ARG A 68 -6.07 5.53 -10.55
CA ARG A 68 -6.06 6.94 -10.10
C ARG A 68 -5.73 7.90 -11.24
N LEU A 69 -4.88 7.51 -12.19
CA LEU A 69 -4.48 8.35 -13.33
C LEU A 69 -5.56 8.36 -14.43
N THR A 70 -6.30 7.27 -14.60
CA THR A 70 -7.34 7.15 -15.63
C THR A 70 -8.74 7.60 -15.17
N HIS A 71 -9.00 7.64 -13.86
CA HIS A 71 -10.29 8.01 -13.29
C HIS A 71 -10.19 9.29 -12.45
N LYS A 72 -11.10 10.24 -12.69
CA LYS A 72 -11.14 11.51 -11.97
C LYS A 72 -11.44 11.29 -10.49
N ALA A 73 -10.53 11.70 -9.62
CA ALA A 73 -10.78 11.71 -8.18
C ALA A 73 -11.82 12.80 -7.83
N PRO A 74 -12.66 12.58 -6.79
CA PRO A 74 -13.55 13.61 -6.29
C PRO A 74 -12.81 14.90 -5.93
N SER A 75 -13.44 16.05 -6.19
CA SER A 75 -12.87 17.35 -5.85
C SER A 75 -12.68 17.50 -4.34
N LEU A 76 -11.57 18.12 -3.93
CA LEU A 76 -11.33 18.45 -2.54
C LEU A 76 -12.37 19.47 -2.03
N PRO A 77 -12.78 19.40 -0.76
CA PRO A 77 -13.69 20.38 -0.17
C PRO A 77 -13.13 21.80 -0.28
N SER A 78 -13.98 22.76 -0.65
CA SER A 78 -13.59 24.18 -0.76
C SER A 78 -13.21 24.82 0.59
N SER A 79 -13.57 24.19 1.71
CA SER A 79 -13.23 24.62 3.07
C SER A 79 -11.82 24.22 3.52
N MET A 80 -11.11 23.37 2.76
CA MET A 80 -9.81 22.83 3.15
C MET A 80 -8.71 23.90 3.01
N LYS A 81 -7.86 24.05 4.04
CA LYS A 81 -6.77 25.02 4.02
C LYS A 81 -5.68 24.56 3.03
N LYS A 82 -4.97 25.50 2.39
CA LYS A 82 -3.94 25.19 1.39
C LYS A 82 -2.85 24.22 1.92
N TRP A 83 -2.47 24.33 3.19
CA TRP A 83 -1.47 23.44 3.80
C TRP A 83 -2.02 22.02 4.02
N GLU A 84 -3.30 21.85 4.35
CA GLU A 84 -3.94 20.54 4.49
C GLU A 84 -3.96 19.79 3.15
N ILE A 85 -4.26 20.52 2.07
CA ILE A 85 -4.19 20.01 0.69
C ILE A 85 -2.76 19.58 0.36
N GLY A 86 -1.76 20.41 0.68
CA GLY A 86 -0.35 20.12 0.46
C GLY A 86 0.11 18.84 1.18
N ILE A 87 -0.23 18.70 2.46
CA ILE A 87 0.08 17.50 3.26
C ILE A 87 -0.64 16.28 2.72
N SER A 88 -1.90 16.40 2.30
CA SER A 88 -2.65 15.28 1.70
C SER A 88 -1.95 14.74 0.44
N HIS A 89 -1.50 15.63 -0.44
CA HIS A 89 -0.77 15.26 -1.64
C HIS A 89 0.59 14.61 -1.31
N LEU A 90 1.33 15.20 -0.37
CA LEU A 90 2.62 14.66 0.06
C LEU A 90 2.46 13.26 0.65
N THR A 91 1.51 13.05 1.55
CA THR A 91 1.24 11.75 2.16
C THR A 91 0.84 10.71 1.12
N HIS A 92 -0.02 11.06 0.16
CA HIS A 92 -0.35 10.15 -0.94
C HIS A 92 0.86 9.80 -1.80
N PHE A 93 1.71 10.78 -2.12
CA PHE A 93 2.93 10.55 -2.87
C PHE A 93 3.89 9.62 -2.11
N LEU A 94 4.14 9.89 -0.83
CA LEU A 94 5.02 9.06 0.01
C LEU A 94 4.50 7.63 0.14
N PHE A 95 3.19 7.44 0.33
CA PHE A 95 2.63 6.09 0.36
C PHE A 95 2.82 5.36 -0.96
N TYR A 96 2.60 6.01 -2.11
CA TYR A 96 2.88 5.37 -3.41
C TYR A 96 4.36 5.04 -3.57
N ALA A 97 5.26 5.95 -3.18
CA ALA A 97 6.69 5.71 -3.22
C ALA A 97 7.07 4.50 -2.35
N PHE A 98 6.60 4.43 -1.09
CA PHE A 98 6.92 3.31 -0.21
C PHE A 98 6.31 1.99 -0.68
N MET A 99 5.06 1.98 -1.13
CA MET A 99 4.40 0.75 -1.62
C MET A 99 5.06 0.19 -2.88
N ILE A 100 5.77 1.01 -3.67
CA ILE A 100 6.45 0.59 -4.89
C ILE A 100 7.93 0.29 -4.62
N VAL A 101 8.64 1.22 -3.98
CA VAL A 101 10.09 1.12 -3.78
C VAL A 101 10.46 0.05 -2.76
N MET A 102 9.73 -0.08 -1.64
CA MET A 102 10.11 -1.04 -0.60
C MET A 102 10.06 -2.50 -1.09
N PRO A 103 9.01 -2.96 -1.79
CA PRO A 103 9.01 -4.31 -2.36
C PRO A 103 10.10 -4.52 -3.41
N LEU A 104 10.42 -3.52 -4.23
CA LEU A 104 11.49 -3.60 -5.23
C LEU A 104 12.87 -3.71 -4.58
N VAL A 105 13.12 -2.93 -3.53
CA VAL A 105 14.36 -3.03 -2.73
C VAL A 105 14.45 -4.41 -2.07
N GLY A 106 13.36 -4.88 -1.47
CA GLY A 106 13.32 -6.22 -0.87
C GLY A 106 13.55 -7.35 -1.88
N TRP A 107 13.08 -7.20 -3.11
CA TRP A 107 13.36 -8.15 -4.20
C TRP A 107 14.82 -8.08 -4.67
N ALA A 108 15.41 -6.89 -4.77
CA ALA A 108 16.79 -6.71 -5.22
C ALA A 108 17.85 -7.18 -4.21
N LEU A 109 17.51 -7.20 -2.91
CA LEU A 109 18.40 -7.63 -1.82
C LEU A 109 18.31 -9.12 -1.48
N VAL A 110 17.45 -9.86 -2.18
CA VAL A 110 17.21 -11.31 -2.01
C VAL A 110 18.00 -12.09 -3.05
#